data_AF-I6WIZ6-F1
#
_entry.id   AF-I6WIZ6-F1
#
_cell.length_a   1.000
_cell.length_b   1.000
_cell.length_c   1.000
_cell.angle_alpha   90.00
_cell.angle_beta   90.00
_cell.angle_gamma   90.00
#
_symmetry.space_group_name_H-M   'P 1'
#
loop_
_entity.id
_entity.type
_entity.pdbx_description
1 polymer ?
#
loop_
_entity_poly.entity_id
_entity_poly.type
_entity_poly.pdbx_seq_one_letter_code
_entity_poly.pdbx_strand_id
1 'polypeptide(L)'
;CLVLICEPIPHPSNIEIPLDSKTFLSRHSLDMKFSYCDERITELMGYEPEELLGRSIYEYYHALDSDHLTKTHHDMFTKGQVTTGQYRMLAKRGGYVWV
;
A
#
# COMPACT_ATOMS: atom_id res chain seq x y z
N CYS A 1 -18.95 24.80 16.33
CA CYS A 1 -17.99 25.29 15.32
C CYS A 1 -17.10 24.11 14.93
N LEU A 2 -17.02 23.74 13.65
CA LEU A 2 -16.14 22.67 13.18
C LEU A 2 -14.83 23.31 12.67
N VAL A 3 -13.70 22.77 13.09
CA VAL A 3 -12.37 23.20 12.64
C VAL A 3 -11.65 21.96 12.13
N LEU A 4 -11.02 22.07 10.95
CA LEU A 4 -10.36 20.94 10.26
C LEU A 4 -8.96 21.35 9.79
N ILE A 5 -8.09 20.35 9.69
CA ILE A 5 -6.80 20.42 8.99
C ILE A 5 -6.93 19.54 7.75
N CYS A 6 -6.58 20.08 6.59
CA CYS A 6 -6.67 19.39 5.31
C CYS A 6 -5.32 19.45 4.59
N GLU A 7 -4.85 18.32 4.09
CA GLU A 7 -3.64 18.22 3.28
C GLU A 7 -3.96 17.56 1.93
N PRO A 8 -3.43 18.08 0.81
CA PRO A 8 -3.62 17.46 -0.49
C PRO A 8 -2.82 16.16 -0.61
N ILE A 9 -3.38 15.15 -1.27
CA ILE A 9 -2.64 13.92 -1.59
C ILE A 9 -1.67 14.22 -2.75
N PRO A 10 -0.35 14.01 -2.59
CA PRO A 10 0.61 14.24 -3.65
C PRO A 10 0.32 13.39 -4.89
N HIS A 11 0.46 13.96 -6.09
CA HIS A 11 0.29 13.21 -7.32
C HIS A 11 1.47 12.26 -7.54
N PRO A 12 1.27 11.01 -8.02
CA PRO A 12 2.35 10.05 -8.26
C PRO A 12 3.43 10.54 -9.24
N SER A 13 3.09 11.45 -10.16
CA SER A 13 4.05 12.08 -11.08
C SER A 13 4.99 13.08 -10.42
N ASN A 14 4.66 13.53 -9.20
CA ASN A 14 5.45 14.50 -8.42
C ASN A 14 6.34 13.80 -7.38
N ILE A 15 6.69 12.51 -7.57
CA ILE A 15 7.74 11.85 -6.79
C ILE A 15 9.11 12.39 -7.29
N GLU A 16 9.33 13.69 -7.14
CA GLU A 16 10.65 14.32 -7.31
C GLU A 16 11.51 14.13 -6.05
N ILE A 17 10.89 13.68 -4.95
CA ILE A 17 11.54 13.44 -3.67
C ILE A 17 12.02 11.99 -3.62
N PRO A 18 13.31 11.73 -3.37
CA PRO A 18 13.80 10.38 -3.12
C PRO A 18 13.02 9.75 -1.97
N LEU A 19 12.37 8.62 -2.25
CA LEU A 19 11.74 7.81 -1.22
C LEU A 19 12.80 7.38 -0.20
N ASP A 20 12.49 7.54 1.09
CA ASP A 20 13.40 7.12 2.16
C ASP A 20 13.63 5.60 2.14
N SER A 21 14.57 5.11 2.95
CA SER A 21 14.88 3.67 3.01
C SER A 21 13.75 2.81 3.62
N LYS A 22 12.69 3.43 4.13
CA LYS A 22 11.54 2.76 4.75
C LYS A 22 10.31 2.73 3.83
N THR A 23 10.41 3.34 2.66
CA THR A 23 9.33 3.41 1.68
C THR A 23 9.69 2.60 0.44
N PHE A 24 8.76 1.76 0.00
CA PHE A 24 8.84 1.03 -1.26
C PHE A 24 7.68 1.44 -2.18
N LEU A 25 7.87 1.31 -3.48
CA LEU A 25 6.82 1.56 -4.46
C LEU A 25 6.25 0.24 -4.98
N SER A 26 4.93 0.16 -5.12
CA SER A 26 4.27 -0.92 -5.84
C SER A 26 3.20 -0.36 -6.76
N ARG A 27 2.92 -1.07 -7.85
CA ARG A 27 1.87 -0.74 -8.80
C ARG A 27 0.94 -1.92 -8.93
N HIS A 28 -0.35 -1.63 -8.88
CA HIS A 28 -1.39 -2.64 -8.89
C HIS A 28 -2.32 -2.46 -10.09
N SER A 29 -2.89 -3.55 -10.54
CA SER A 29 -4.08 -3.52 -11.40
C SER A 29 -5.32 -3.19 -10.57
N LEU A 30 -6.45 -2.93 -11.22
CA LEU A 30 -7.70 -2.49 -10.56
C LEU A 30 -8.31 -3.55 -9.62
N ASP A 31 -7.92 -4.81 -9.73
CA ASP A 31 -8.27 -5.89 -8.79
C ASP A 31 -7.20 -6.07 -7.68
N MET A 32 -6.36 -5.06 -7.49
CA MET A 32 -5.28 -4.99 -6.49
C MET A 32 -4.23 -6.09 -6.62
N LYS A 33 -4.01 -6.61 -7.83
CA LYS A 33 -2.86 -7.50 -8.09
C LYS A 33 -1.60 -6.72 -8.42
N PHE A 34 -0.48 -7.10 -7.82
CA PHE A 34 0.82 -6.51 -8.11
C PHE A 34 1.18 -6.71 -9.59
N SER A 35 1.49 -5.59 -10.25
CA SER A 35 2.05 -5.54 -11.60
C SER A 35 3.52 -5.10 -11.61
N TYR A 36 3.97 -4.51 -10.49
CA TYR A 36 5.34 -4.12 -10.23
C TYR A 36 5.53 -3.89 -8.72
N CYS A 37 6.71 -4.21 -8.20
CA CYS A 37 7.14 -3.86 -6.85
C CYS A 37 8.64 -3.51 -6.89
N ASP A 38 9.03 -2.49 -6.12
CA ASP A 38 10.43 -2.12 -5.93
C ASP A 38 11.18 -3.20 -5.10
N GLU A 39 12.48 -3.38 -5.37
CA GLU A 39 13.36 -4.38 -4.73
C GLU A 39 13.49 -4.17 -3.21
N ARG A 40 13.24 -2.95 -2.73
CA ARG A 40 13.24 -2.61 -1.29
C ARG A 40 12.27 -3.47 -0.48
N ILE A 41 11.25 -4.06 -1.10
CA ILE A 41 10.31 -4.97 -0.43
C ILE A 41 11.02 -6.19 0.18
N THR A 42 12.15 -6.61 -0.40
CA THR A 42 12.98 -7.70 0.13
C THR A 42 13.55 -7.32 1.49
N GLU A 43 14.10 -6.12 1.64
CA GLU A 43 14.67 -5.65 2.90
C GLU A 43 13.59 -5.36 3.96
N LEU A 44 12.44 -4.82 3.53
CA LEU A 44 11.37 -4.38 4.44
C LEU A 44 10.43 -5.52 4.89
N MET A 45 10.12 -6.47 4.00
CA MET A 45 9.10 -7.50 4.21
C MET A 45 9.62 -8.93 3.98
N GLY A 46 10.78 -9.07 3.36
CA GLY A 46 11.42 -10.36 3.08
C GLY A 46 10.98 -11.04 1.78
N TYR A 47 10.04 -10.46 1.02
CA TYR A 47 9.61 -11.01 -0.28
C TYR A 47 10.52 -10.51 -1.39
N GLU A 48 10.84 -11.37 -2.34
CA GLU A 48 11.37 -10.89 -3.63
C GLU A 48 10.21 -10.33 -4.47
N PRO A 49 10.42 -9.26 -5.27
CA PRO A 49 9.36 -8.67 -6.09
C PRO A 49 8.61 -9.68 -6.96
N GLU A 50 9.29 -10.66 -7.52
CA GLU A 50 8.72 -11.69 -8.40
C GLU A 50 7.72 -12.59 -7.69
N GLU A 51 7.87 -12.78 -6.38
CA GLU A 51 6.94 -13.60 -5.57
C GLU A 51 5.58 -12.91 -5.41
N LEU A 52 5.54 -11.58 -5.52
CA LEU A 52 4.33 -10.78 -5.37
C LEU A 52 3.59 -10.58 -6.69
N LEU A 53 4.28 -10.64 -7.83
CA LEU A 53 3.68 -10.38 -9.14
C LEU A 53 2.46 -11.28 -9.40
N GLY A 54 1.34 -10.65 -9.77
CA GLY A 54 0.06 -11.32 -10.04
C GLY A 54 -0.73 -11.75 -8.79
N ARG A 55 -0.16 -11.66 -7.58
CA ARG A 55 -0.87 -11.89 -6.33
C ARG A 55 -1.66 -10.67 -5.92
N SER A 56 -2.80 -10.87 -5.28
CA SER A 56 -3.59 -9.75 -4.78
C SER A 56 -3.04 -9.27 -3.44
N ILE A 57 -2.92 -7.96 -3.22
CA ILE A 57 -2.49 -7.42 -1.92
C ILE A 57 -3.41 -7.86 -0.77
N TYR A 58 -4.66 -8.19 -1.07
CA TYR A 58 -5.63 -8.71 -0.11
C TYR A 58 -5.17 -10.02 0.56
N GLU A 59 -4.34 -10.81 -0.11
CA GLU A 59 -3.75 -12.04 0.46
C GLU A 59 -2.76 -11.74 1.60
N TYR A 60 -2.26 -10.49 1.69
CA TYR A 60 -1.21 -10.08 2.61
C TYR A 60 -1.72 -9.16 3.72
N TYR A 61 -2.97 -8.70 3.66
CA TYR A 61 -3.55 -7.90 4.74
C TYR A 61 -3.83 -8.76 5.97
N HIS A 62 -3.59 -8.19 7.14
CA HIS A 62 -4.09 -8.77 8.38
C HIS A 62 -5.63 -8.75 8.37
N ALA A 63 -6.26 -9.87 8.75
CA ALA A 63 -7.72 -10.04 8.63
C ALA A 63 -8.54 -8.95 9.34
N LEU A 64 -8.06 -8.45 10.48
CA LEU A 64 -8.72 -7.35 11.22
C LEU A 64 -8.62 -5.98 10.54
N ASP A 65 -7.77 -5.82 9.51
CA ASP A 65 -7.62 -4.56 8.77
C ASP A 65 -8.37 -4.58 7.42
N SER A 66 -8.80 -5.78 6.97
CA SER A 66 -9.43 -6.00 5.67
C SER A 66 -10.65 -5.11 5.41
N ASP A 67 -11.50 -4.89 6.41
CA ASP A 67 -12.73 -4.11 6.24
C ASP A 67 -12.43 -2.64 5.90
N HIS A 68 -11.49 -2.01 6.63
CA HIS A 68 -11.15 -0.62 6.36
C HIS A 68 -10.40 -0.48 5.03
N LEU A 69 -9.53 -1.42 4.68
CA LEU A 69 -8.77 -1.40 3.42
C LEU A 69 -9.68 -1.63 2.22
N THR A 70 -10.71 -2.46 2.36
CA THR A 70 -11.73 -2.66 1.33
C THR A 70 -12.53 -1.37 1.11
N LYS A 71 -12.88 -0.67 2.19
CA LYS A 71 -13.53 0.64 2.11
C LYS A 71 -12.61 1.67 1.45
N THR A 72 -11.34 1.74 1.84
CA THR A 72 -10.35 2.61 1.20
C THR A 72 -10.24 2.33 -0.29
N HIS A 73 -10.21 1.06 -0.71
CA HIS A 73 -10.16 0.71 -2.12
C HIS A 73 -11.40 1.19 -2.89
N HIS A 74 -12.60 1.06 -2.29
CA HIS A 74 -13.82 1.62 -2.86
C HIS A 74 -13.75 3.16 -2.99
N ASP A 75 -13.23 3.84 -1.98
CA ASP A 75 -13.00 5.28 -2.01
C ASP A 75 -12.00 5.69 -3.11
N MET A 76 -10.95 4.90 -3.34
CA MET A 76 -9.99 5.10 -4.44
C MET A 76 -10.69 5.08 -5.80
N PHE A 77 -11.58 4.12 -6.03
CA PHE A 77 -12.35 4.03 -7.29
C PHE A 77 -13.27 5.23 -7.51
N THR A 78 -13.88 5.75 -6.45
CA THR A 78 -14.85 6.84 -6.55
C THR A 78 -14.20 8.22 -6.61
N LYS A 79 -13.04 8.40 -5.98
CA LYS A 79 -12.37 9.70 -5.82
C LYS A 79 -11.07 9.83 -6.63
N GLY A 80 -10.53 8.73 -7.14
CA GLY A 80 -9.28 8.68 -7.91
C GLY A 80 -8.00 8.58 -7.06
N GLN A 81 -7.98 9.11 -5.84
CA GLN A 81 -6.85 9.04 -4.92
C GLN A 81 -7.32 8.87 -3.48
N VAL A 82 -6.55 8.14 -2.66
CA VAL A 82 -6.87 7.87 -1.26
C VAL A 82 -5.60 7.56 -0.46
N THR A 83 -5.69 7.65 0.86
CA THR A 83 -4.70 7.11 1.81
C THR A 83 -5.36 6.00 2.64
N THR A 84 -4.63 4.90 2.90
CA THR A 84 -5.16 3.74 3.64
C THR A 84 -5.26 3.94 5.15
N GLY A 85 -4.52 4.91 5.70
CA GLY A 85 -4.14 4.84 7.11
C GLY A 85 -3.14 3.69 7.34
N GLN A 86 -2.80 3.45 8.61
CA GLN A 86 -1.88 2.39 8.98
C GLN A 86 -2.56 1.03 8.91
N TYR A 87 -1.90 0.04 8.32
CA TYR A 87 -2.37 -1.35 8.29
C TYR A 87 -1.23 -2.35 8.43
N ARG A 88 -1.58 -3.60 8.74
CA ARG A 88 -0.60 -4.69 8.89
C ARG A 88 -0.51 -5.50 7.61
N MET A 89 0.71 -5.57 7.06
CA MET A 89 1.06 -6.45 5.94
C MET A 89 1.83 -7.67 6.46
N LEU A 90 1.46 -8.87 6.01
CA LEU A 90 2.09 -10.14 6.38
C LEU A 90 3.53 -10.20 5.84
N ALA A 91 4.51 -10.37 6.72
CA ALA A 91 5.91 -10.54 6.33
C ALA A 91 6.20 -12.00 5.93
N LYS A 92 7.15 -12.22 5.02
CA LYS A 92 7.45 -13.57 4.48
C LYS A 92 7.83 -14.58 5.56
N ARG A 93 8.60 -14.15 6.54
CA ARG A 93 9.10 -15.01 7.63
C ARG A 93 8.13 -15.11 8.81
N GLY A 94 6.88 -14.67 8.62
CA GLY A 94 5.86 -14.62 9.65
C GLY A 94 5.80 -13.28 10.37
N GLY A 95 4.71 -13.06 11.11
CA GLY A 95 4.40 -11.77 11.72
C GLY A 95 3.94 -10.72 10.71
N TYR A 96 3.90 -9.47 11.16
CA TYR A 96 3.38 -8.36 10.36
C TYR A 96 4.26 -7.13 10.49
N VAL A 97 4.29 -6.33 9.45
CA VAL A 97 4.89 -4.99 9.43
C VAL A 97 3.77 -3.98 9.27
N TRP A 98 3.85 -2.88 10.02
CA TRP A 98 2.95 -1.74 9.87
C TRP A 98 3.38 -0.91 8.66
N VAL A 99 2.44 -0.76 7.72
CA VAL A 99 2.54 0.09 6.54
C VAL A 99 1.62 1.29 6.73
#